data_AF-A0A6L9L5P3-F1
#
_entry.id   AF-A0A6L9L5P3-F1
#
_cell.length_a   1.000
_cell.length_b   1.000
_cell.length_c   1.000
_cell.angle_alpha   90.00
_cell.angle_beta   90.00
_cell.angle_gamma   90.00
#
_symmetry.space_group_name_H-M   'P 1'
#
loop_
_entity.id
_entity.type
_entity.pdbx_description
1 polymer ?
#
loop_
_entity_poly.entity_id
_entity_poly.type
_entity_poly.pdbx_seq_one_letter_code
_entity_poly.pdbx_strand_id
1 'polypeptide(L)'
;MKTVLQHAYQNRSTTYTNTSTNSRYLELLEELVRMEKARMKLNADCTEYLISTIGLDLGIAAKTLNLMLHKAGVLRMTRAGWVLTGDYQDAGYAFYKIPPVQTKSAKTRHTIMWTEKGRALVTSIARQTRR
;
A
#
# COMPACT_ATOMS: atom_id res chain seq x y z
N MET A 1 18.00 18.15 -13.15
CA MET A 1 18.52 18.15 -11.77
C MET A 1 18.11 19.46 -11.11
N LYS A 2 17.37 19.42 -9.99
CA LYS A 2 17.15 20.48 -8.97
C LYS A 2 16.58 21.83 -9.52
N THR A 3 15.51 22.47 -9.04
CA THR A 3 14.82 22.44 -7.75
C THR A 3 13.56 23.31 -7.94
N VAL A 4 12.34 22.76 -7.84
CA VAL A 4 11.08 23.55 -7.90
C VAL A 4 10.68 24.08 -6.50
N LEU A 5 11.47 23.78 -5.47
CA LEU A 5 11.16 24.10 -4.07
C LEU A 5 11.73 25.43 -3.55
N GLN A 6 12.32 26.28 -4.39
CA GLN A 6 12.99 27.51 -3.91
C GLN A 6 12.23 28.81 -4.17
N HIS A 7 11.12 28.79 -4.91
CA HIS A 7 10.34 30.00 -5.20
C HIS A 7 9.12 30.23 -4.29
N ALA A 8 8.91 29.40 -3.27
CA ALA A 8 7.75 29.54 -2.38
C ALA A 8 7.97 30.47 -1.17
N TYR A 9 9.14 31.10 -1.03
CA TYR A 9 9.47 31.89 0.18
C TYR A 9 9.72 33.39 -0.03
N GLN A 10 9.28 33.95 -1.16
CA GLN A 10 9.26 35.40 -1.36
C GLN A 10 7.93 35.78 -2.01
N ASN A 11 6.98 36.23 -1.19
CA ASN A 11 6.08 37.35 -1.49
C ASN A 11 5.08 37.51 -0.34
N ARG A 12 5.51 38.26 0.67
CA ARG A 12 4.61 38.93 1.61
C ARG A 12 4.13 40.22 0.92
N SER A 13 2.83 40.49 1.07
CA SER A 13 2.16 41.78 0.79
C SER A 13 1.65 41.99 -0.64
N THR A 14 0.43 41.55 -0.90
CA THR A 14 -0.52 42.33 -1.70
C THR A 14 -1.93 42.05 -1.18
N THR A 15 -2.52 43.05 -0.55
CA THR A 15 -3.92 43.07 -0.13
C THR A 15 -4.81 43.02 -1.37
N TYR A 16 -5.42 41.87 -1.66
CA TYR A 16 -6.46 41.74 -2.66
C TYR A 16 -7.83 41.86 -2.00
N THR A 17 -8.41 43.06 -2.09
CA THR A 17 -9.82 43.32 -1.85
C THR A 17 -10.63 42.77 -3.03
N ASN A 18 -11.16 41.55 -2.91
CA ASN A 18 -12.28 41.08 -3.73
C ASN A 18 -13.07 40.01 -2.97
N THR A 19 -14.08 40.44 -2.22
CA THR A 19 -14.71 39.67 -1.14
C THR A 19 -15.68 38.57 -1.61
N SER A 20 -15.96 38.45 -2.91
CA SER A 20 -16.83 37.39 -3.46
C SER A 20 -16.06 36.21 -4.07
N THR A 21 -14.94 36.46 -4.73
CA THR A 21 -14.15 35.41 -5.39
C THR A 21 -13.31 34.60 -4.39
N ASN A 22 -12.89 35.23 -3.29
CA ASN A 22 -12.03 34.59 -2.29
C ASN A 22 -12.72 33.43 -1.55
N SER A 23 -14.02 33.51 -1.28
CA SER A 23 -14.75 32.44 -0.54
C SER A 23 -14.75 31.12 -1.32
N ARG A 24 -15.09 31.17 -2.61
CA ARG A 24 -15.19 29.96 -3.44
C ARG A 24 -13.85 29.26 -3.66
N TYR A 25 -12.77 30.03 -3.81
CA TYR A 25 -11.42 29.46 -3.92
C TYR A 25 -10.96 28.86 -2.59
N LEU A 26 -11.28 29.48 -1.46
CA LEU A 26 -10.98 28.94 -0.14
C LEU A 26 -11.78 27.65 0.15
N GLU A 27 -13.06 27.61 -0.19
CA GLU A 27 -13.90 26.40 -0.08
C GLU A 27 -13.35 25.24 -0.91
N LEU A 28 -12.94 25.49 -2.16
CA LEU A 28 -12.32 24.49 -3.03
C LEU A 28 -10.99 23.99 -2.46
N LEU A 29 -10.16 24.88 -1.91
CA LEU A 29 -8.89 24.50 -1.29
C LEU A 29 -9.11 23.67 -0.03
N GLU A 30 -10.07 24.05 0.81
CA GLU A 30 -10.44 23.26 1.98
C GLU A 30 -10.96 21.87 1.60
N GLU A 31 -11.79 21.78 0.57
CA GLU A 31 -12.33 20.51 0.08
C GLU A 31 -11.23 19.62 -0.53
N LEU A 32 -10.31 20.19 -1.31
CA LEU A 32 -9.14 19.48 -1.81
C LEU A 32 -8.23 18.97 -0.69
N VAL A 33 -8.02 19.78 0.35
CA VAL A 33 -7.24 19.36 1.53
C VAL A 33 -7.97 18.27 2.32
N ARG A 34 -9.31 18.35 2.46
CA ARG A 34 -10.12 17.28 3.08
C ARG A 34 -10.04 15.99 2.28
N MET A 35 -10.14 16.06 0.96
CA MET A 35 -10.01 14.90 0.07
C MET A 35 -8.61 14.30 0.12
N GLU A 36 -7.56 15.12 0.13
CA GLU A 36 -6.19 14.63 0.22
C GLU A 36 -5.92 14.01 1.59
N LYS A 37 -6.43 14.61 2.69
CA LYS A 37 -6.37 14.02 4.03
C LYS A 37 -7.19 12.73 4.12
N ALA A 38 -8.35 12.65 3.49
CA ALA A 38 -9.16 11.43 3.45
C ALA A 38 -8.46 10.33 2.63
N ARG A 39 -7.82 10.69 1.51
CA ARG A 39 -6.99 9.78 0.70
C ARG A 39 -5.76 9.31 1.48
N MET A 40 -5.08 10.22 2.18
CA MET A 40 -3.96 9.89 3.06
C MET A 40 -4.38 9.01 4.22
N LYS A 41 -5.57 9.24 4.82
CA LYS A 41 -6.12 8.39 5.88
C LYS A 41 -6.51 7.00 5.36
N LEU A 42 -7.12 6.93 4.19
CA LEU A 42 -7.38 5.67 3.49
C LEU A 42 -6.07 4.90 3.22
N ASN A 43 -5.00 5.62 2.86
CA ASN A 43 -3.68 5.03 2.66
C ASN A 43 -2.95 4.71 3.98
N ALA A 44 -3.21 5.44 5.05
CA ALA A 44 -2.65 5.17 6.38
C ALA A 44 -3.29 3.96 7.06
N ASP A 45 -4.60 3.73 6.82
CA ASP A 45 -5.30 2.50 7.21
C ASP A 45 -4.93 1.31 6.28
N CYS A 46 -4.42 1.58 5.08
CA CYS A 46 -3.87 0.59 4.14
C CYS A 46 -2.34 0.52 4.25
N THR A 47 -1.81 0.15 5.41
CA THR A 47 -0.39 -0.21 5.45
C THR A 47 -0.21 -1.52 4.67
N GLU A 48 0.41 -1.41 3.49
CA GLU A 48 0.68 -2.54 2.60
C GLU A 48 2.03 -3.18 2.96
N TYR A 49 2.02 -4.46 3.30
CA TYR A 49 3.23 -5.19 3.65
C TYR A 49 3.59 -6.20 2.56
N LEU A 50 4.84 -6.16 2.11
CA LEU A 50 5.42 -7.28 1.38
C LEU A 50 5.70 -8.42 2.35
N ILE A 51 5.58 -9.66 1.88
CA ILE A 51 5.94 -10.83 2.68
C ILE A 51 7.41 -10.80 3.15
N SER A 52 8.29 -10.12 2.40
CA SER A 52 9.69 -9.89 2.79
C SER A 52 9.81 -8.94 3.98
N THR A 53 8.99 -7.90 4.05
CA THR A 53 8.95 -6.97 5.18
C THR A 53 8.47 -7.69 6.42
N ILE A 54 7.36 -8.44 6.33
CA ILE A 54 6.84 -9.25 7.44
C ILE A 54 7.87 -10.30 7.87
N GLY A 55 8.55 -10.94 6.92
CA GLY A 55 9.61 -11.89 7.20
C GLY A 55 10.77 -11.27 7.98
N LEU A 56 11.22 -10.07 7.59
CA LEU A 56 12.27 -9.33 8.28
C LEU A 56 11.88 -9.07 9.75
N ASP A 57 10.65 -8.59 9.99
CA ASP A 57 10.14 -8.32 11.34
C ASP A 57 10.11 -9.57 12.24
N LEU A 58 9.97 -10.76 11.64
CA LEU A 58 9.90 -12.05 12.34
C LEU A 58 11.24 -12.81 12.39
N GLY A 59 12.29 -12.28 11.74
CA GLY A 59 13.55 -12.99 11.52
C GLY A 59 13.39 -14.26 10.67
N ILE A 60 12.49 -14.23 9.68
CA ILE A 60 12.19 -15.35 8.77
C ILE A 60 12.42 -14.93 7.32
N ALA A 61 13.13 -15.75 6.55
CA ALA A 61 13.25 -15.53 5.12
C ALA A 61 11.87 -15.61 4.43
N ALA A 62 11.58 -14.66 3.53
CA ALA A 62 10.32 -14.59 2.78
C ALA A 62 9.90 -15.92 2.13
N LYS A 63 10.87 -16.67 1.58
CA LYS A 63 10.63 -18.00 0.97
C LYS A 63 10.12 -19.01 2.00
N THR A 64 10.71 -19.02 3.18
CA THR A 64 10.29 -19.88 4.30
C THR A 64 8.90 -19.49 4.79
N LEU A 65 8.63 -18.20 4.89
CA LEU A 65 7.32 -17.71 5.31
C LEU A 65 6.22 -18.07 4.30
N ASN A 66 6.47 -17.90 2.99
CA ASN A 66 5.55 -18.37 1.95
C ASN A 66 5.29 -19.89 2.04
N LEU A 67 6.33 -20.67 2.33
CA LEU A 67 6.18 -22.12 2.49
C LEU A 67 5.33 -22.48 3.72
N MET A 68 5.48 -21.77 4.83
CA MET A 68 4.65 -21.95 6.02
C MET A 68 3.18 -21.65 5.70
N LEU A 69 2.91 -20.53 5.03
CA LEU A 69 1.56 -20.17 4.58
C LEU A 69 0.98 -21.17 3.58
N HIS A 70 1.82 -21.75 2.72
CA HIS A 70 1.40 -22.79 1.81
C HIS A 70 0.97 -24.08 2.54
N LYS A 71 1.78 -24.52 3.52
CA LYS A 71 1.45 -25.67 4.36
C LYS A 71 0.19 -25.45 5.20
N ALA A 72 -0.05 -24.21 5.61
CA ALA A 72 -1.26 -23.80 6.32
C ALA A 72 -2.49 -23.62 5.40
N GLY A 73 -2.36 -23.87 4.09
CA GLY A 73 -3.47 -23.75 3.14
C GLY A 73 -3.86 -22.31 2.78
N VAL A 74 -3.09 -21.30 3.18
CA VAL A 74 -3.38 -19.87 2.88
C VAL A 74 -2.91 -19.49 1.48
N LEU A 75 -1.76 -20.01 1.07
CA LEU A 75 -1.18 -19.77 -0.26
C LEU A 75 -1.11 -21.05 -1.05
N ARG A 76 -1.18 -20.93 -2.38
CA ARG A 76 -0.81 -21.99 -3.33
C ARG A 76 0.15 -21.45 -4.38
N MET A 77 1.09 -22.29 -4.81
CA MET A 77 2.00 -21.95 -5.90
C MET A 77 1.32 -22.20 -7.24
N THR A 78 1.44 -21.25 -8.17
CA THR A 78 1.02 -21.39 -9.57
C THR A 78 2.19 -21.14 -10.51
N ARG A 79 2.01 -21.39 -11.81
CA ARG A 79 3.00 -21.02 -12.84
C ARG A 79 3.31 -19.51 -12.87
N ALA A 80 2.40 -18.68 -12.38
CA ALA A 80 2.52 -17.22 -12.37
C ALA A 80 3.07 -16.66 -11.03
N GLY A 81 3.17 -17.49 -9.99
CA GLY A 81 3.58 -17.08 -8.65
C GLY A 81 2.63 -17.58 -7.56
N TRP A 82 2.81 -17.06 -6.35
CA TRP A 82 1.96 -17.35 -5.20
C TRP A 82 0.60 -16.65 -5.34
N VAL A 83 -0.47 -17.38 -5.02
CA VAL A 83 -1.83 -16.84 -4.94
C VAL A 83 -2.50 -17.32 -3.65
N LEU A 84 -3.42 -16.52 -3.13
CA LEU A 84 -4.35 -16.88 -2.05
C LEU A 84 -5.24 -18.05 -2.50
N THR A 85 -5.50 -18.97 -1.58
CA THR A 85 -6.53 -20.00 -1.73
C THR A 85 -7.93 -19.41 -1.53
N GLY A 86 -8.95 -20.11 -2.00
CA GLY A 86 -10.34 -19.59 -2.07
C GLY A 86 -10.85 -19.05 -0.73
N ASP A 87 -10.58 -19.76 0.38
CA ASP A 87 -11.04 -19.37 1.72
C ASP A 87 -10.48 -18.01 2.20
N TYR A 88 -9.38 -17.56 1.60
CA TYR A 88 -8.70 -16.32 1.95
C TYR A 88 -8.81 -15.25 0.86
N GLN A 89 -9.40 -15.58 -0.30
CA GLN A 89 -9.74 -14.60 -1.33
C GLN A 89 -10.89 -13.72 -0.83
N ASP A 90 -10.84 -12.43 -1.19
CA ASP A 90 -11.85 -11.41 -0.84
C ASP A 90 -12.14 -11.20 0.66
N ALA A 91 -11.41 -11.89 1.55
CA ALA A 91 -11.54 -11.76 3.01
C ALA A 91 -10.77 -10.54 3.60
N GLY A 92 -10.19 -9.69 2.74
CA GLY A 92 -9.48 -8.46 3.13
C GLY A 92 -8.09 -8.68 3.75
N TYR A 93 -7.51 -9.88 3.62
CA TYR A 93 -6.16 -10.18 4.13
C TYR A 93 -5.04 -9.65 3.22
N ALA A 94 -5.26 -9.67 1.92
CA ALA A 94 -4.27 -9.24 0.95
C ALA A 94 -4.93 -8.90 -0.39
N PHE A 95 -4.19 -8.21 -1.24
CA PHE A 95 -4.57 -7.88 -2.59
C PHE A 95 -3.36 -8.01 -3.52
N TYR A 96 -3.63 -8.07 -4.82
CA TYR A 96 -2.59 -8.21 -5.83
C TYR A 96 -2.21 -6.86 -6.40
N LYS A 97 -0.92 -6.55 -6.38
CA LYS A 97 -0.35 -5.41 -7.08
C LYS A 97 0.33 -5.91 -8.35
N ILE A 98 -0.12 -5.39 -9.48
CA ILE A 98 0.51 -5.65 -10.77
C ILE A 98 1.51 -4.52 -11.02
N PRO A 99 2.82 -4.80 -11.06
CA PRO A 99 3.80 -3.78 -11.41
C PRO A 99 3.54 -3.31 -12.86
N PRO A 100 3.73 -2.01 -13.15
CA PRO A 100 3.56 -1.49 -14.50
C PRO A 100 4.48 -2.23 -15.48
N VAL A 101 3.92 -2.64 -16.62
CA VAL A 101 4.63 -3.43 -17.65
C VAL A 101 5.78 -2.59 -18.20
N GLN A 102 7.02 -2.95 -17.86
CA GLN A 102 8.20 -2.19 -18.31
C GLN A 102 8.70 -2.59 -19.71
N THR A 103 8.30 -3.73 -20.28
CA THR A 103 8.75 -4.14 -21.63
C THR A 103 7.75 -5.07 -22.32
N LYS A 104 7.73 -5.01 -23.68
CA LYS A 104 6.84 -5.77 -24.59
C LYS A 104 6.89 -7.31 -24.47
N SER A 105 7.73 -7.89 -23.61
CA SER A 105 7.83 -9.35 -23.38
C SER A 105 7.62 -9.79 -21.93
N ALA A 106 7.22 -8.87 -21.04
CA ALA A 106 7.17 -9.16 -19.61
C ALA A 106 5.95 -10.02 -19.24
N LYS A 107 6.19 -11.26 -18.83
CA LYS A 107 5.20 -12.07 -18.09
C LYS A 107 4.76 -11.27 -16.86
N THR A 108 3.51 -10.82 -16.83
CA THR A 108 2.93 -10.08 -15.71
C THR A 108 2.94 -10.95 -14.45
N ARG A 109 3.89 -10.69 -13.55
CA ARG A 109 3.92 -11.31 -12.22
C ARG A 109 3.19 -10.39 -11.26
N HIS A 110 2.13 -10.90 -10.65
CA HIS A 110 1.44 -10.19 -9.57
C HIS A 110 2.21 -10.37 -8.26
N THR A 111 2.23 -9.33 -7.45
CA THR A 111 2.80 -9.36 -6.09
C THR A 111 1.66 -9.33 -5.08
N ILE A 112 1.68 -10.24 -4.11
CA ILE A 112 0.74 -10.20 -2.98
C ILE A 112 1.20 -9.10 -2.02
N MET A 113 0.32 -8.13 -1.79
CA MET A 113 0.45 -7.11 -0.77
C MET A 113 -0.49 -7.46 0.39
N TRP A 114 0.04 -7.53 1.60
CA TRP A 114 -0.72 -7.87 2.79
C TRP A 114 -1.24 -6.62 3.49
N THR A 115 -2.49 -6.65 3.92
CA THR A 115 -3.05 -5.60 4.80
C THR A 115 -2.52 -5.78 6.23
N GLU A 116 -2.82 -4.86 7.14
CA GLU A 116 -2.56 -5.05 8.58
C GLU A 116 -3.21 -6.33 9.12
N LYS A 117 -4.48 -6.58 8.73
CA LYS A 117 -5.21 -7.82 9.04
C LYS A 117 -4.48 -9.05 8.49
N GLY A 118 -3.97 -8.94 7.26
CA GLY A 118 -3.12 -9.94 6.64
C GLY A 118 -1.83 -10.23 7.42
N ARG A 119 -1.12 -9.17 7.83
CA ARG A 119 0.12 -9.30 8.61
C ARG A 119 -0.12 -10.03 9.92
N ALA A 120 -1.22 -9.73 10.61
CA ALA A 120 -1.61 -10.42 11.83
C ALA A 120 -1.85 -11.92 11.59
N LEU A 121 -2.58 -12.29 10.53
CA LEU A 121 -2.78 -13.68 10.12
C LEU A 121 -1.44 -14.38 9.85
N VAL A 122 -0.58 -13.79 9.00
CA VAL A 122 0.73 -14.36 8.64
C VAL A 122 1.60 -14.59 9.88
N THR A 123 1.62 -13.61 10.78
CA THR A 123 2.37 -13.67 12.03
C THR A 123 1.86 -14.78 12.95
N SER A 124 0.54 -14.95 13.04
CA SER A 124 -0.06 -16.01 13.87
C SER A 124 0.34 -17.40 13.38
N ILE A 125 0.30 -17.64 12.06
CA ILE A 125 0.68 -18.91 11.44
C ILE A 125 2.18 -19.18 11.64
N ALA A 126 3.02 -18.18 11.40
CA ALA A 126 4.47 -18.30 11.57
C ALA A 126 4.85 -18.69 13.01
N ARG A 127 4.13 -18.18 14.01
CA ARG A 127 4.33 -18.52 15.43
C ARG A 127 3.84 -19.93 15.76
N GLN A 128 2.70 -20.35 15.19
CA GLN A 128 2.15 -21.70 15.41
C GLN A 128 3.04 -22.77 14.80
N THR A 129 3.63 -22.54 13.63
CA THR A 129 4.49 -23.52 12.93
C THR A 129 5.88 -23.68 13.58
N ARG A 130 6.26 -22.77 14.50
CA ARG A 130 7.53 -22.84 15.24
C ARG A 130 7.42 -23.59 16.58
N ARG A 131 6.21 -23.93 17.02
CA ARG A 131 5.97 -24.78 18.19
C ARG A 131 6.01 -26.24 17.78
#